data_AF-A0A7S2AU74-F1
#
_entry.id   AF-A0A7S2AU74-F1
#
_cell.length_a   1.000
_cell.length_b   1.000
_cell.length_c   1.000
_cell.angle_alpha   90.00
_cell.angle_beta   90.00
_cell.angle_gamma   90.00
#
_symmetry.space_group_name_H-M   'P 1'
#
loop_
_entity.id
_entity.type
_entity.pdbx_description
1 polymer ?
#
loop_
_entity_poly.entity_id
_entity_poly.type
_entity_poly.pdbx_seq_one_letter_code
_entity_poly.pdbx_strand_id
1 'polypeptide(L)'
;MTFFVFGVTFTVGLTSELDTISKWRSADTALLREHWGSLSRSTLSLFMAITGGDDWHVFWSSLAGLPFWYRILFLFYLSFSIFALFNIVTAVFVDAVMQSHLQDRDITVHEELENKKAYLKSMRALFDEMDDDNTGSITLQEFEAKLDDERVIAYFDAMKLDVS
;
A
#
# COMPACT_ATOMS: atom_id res chain seq x y z
N MET A 1 15.38 4.34 14.96
CA MET A 1 16.69 5.02 14.92
C MET A 1 16.55 6.53 15.18
N THR A 2 15.66 7.24 14.48
CA THR A 2 15.40 8.68 14.67
C THR A 2 15.12 9.05 16.13
N PHE A 3 14.15 8.40 16.77
CA PHE A 3 13.82 8.61 18.19
C PHE A 3 15.04 8.53 19.11
N PHE A 4 15.88 7.51 18.92
CA PHE A 4 17.07 7.32 19.75
C PHE A 4 18.11 8.42 19.51
N VAL A 5 18.45 8.71 18.25
CA VAL A 5 19.46 9.72 17.90
C VAL A 5 19.06 11.10 18.45
N PHE A 6 17.86 11.57 18.12
CA PHE A 6 17.38 12.87 18.58
C PHE A 6 17.15 12.88 20.10
N GLY A 7 16.60 11.79 20.66
CA GLY A 7 16.40 11.64 22.10
C GLY A 7 17.71 11.79 22.88
N VAL A 8 18.79 11.14 22.42
CA VAL A 8 20.14 11.30 22.99
C VAL A 8 20.63 12.73 22.81
N THR A 9 20.49 13.34 21.64
CA THR A 9 20.95 14.72 21.39
C THR A 9 20.31 15.73 22.35
N PHE A 10 19.00 15.65 22.58
CA PHE A 10 18.32 16.55 23.51
C PHE A 10 18.68 16.28 24.96
N THR A 11 18.76 15.01 25.38
CA THR A 11 19.19 14.66 26.74
C THR A 11 20.62 15.11 27.02
N VAL A 12 21.54 14.88 26.08
CA VAL A 12 22.93 15.33 26.21
C VAL A 12 23.01 16.86 26.25
N GLY A 13 22.25 17.55 25.38
CA GLY A 13 22.18 19.02 25.38
C GLY A 13 21.73 19.59 26.72
N LEU A 14 20.68 19.01 27.31
CA LEU A 14 20.22 19.37 28.65
C LEU A 14 21.31 19.13 29.69
N THR A 15 21.94 17.95 29.71
CA THR A 15 22.96 17.65 30.72
C THR A 15 24.20 18.54 30.60
N SER A 16 24.52 18.98 29.38
CA SER A 16 25.63 19.91 29.14
C SER A 16 25.31 21.33 29.63
N GLU A 17 24.06 21.77 29.51
CA GLU A 17 23.66 23.11 29.94
C GLU A 17 23.43 23.17 31.46
N LEU A 18 22.88 22.10 32.03
CA LEU A 18 22.62 21.94 33.47
C LEU A 18 23.80 21.27 34.20
N ASP A 19 25.01 21.73 33.91
CA ASP A 19 26.28 21.24 34.45
C ASP A 19 26.43 21.41 35.97
N THR A 20 25.66 22.33 36.56
CA THR A 20 25.74 22.70 37.97
C THR A 20 24.44 22.38 38.71
N ILE A 21 24.54 21.90 39.95
CA ILE A 21 23.38 21.60 40.82
C ILE A 21 22.43 22.80 40.96
N SER A 22 22.98 24.02 41.00
CA SER A 22 22.18 25.26 41.05
C SER A 22 21.27 25.40 39.83
N LYS A 23 21.82 25.25 38.61
CA LYS A 23 21.04 25.29 37.37
C LYS A 23 20.03 24.14 37.30
N TRP A 24 20.44 22.95 37.73
CA TRP A 24 19.55 21.78 37.79
C TRP A 24 18.37 21.99 38.73
N ARG A 25 18.53 22.71 39.84
CA ARG A 25 17.45 22.95 40.82
C ARG A 25 16.64 24.22 40.55
N SER A 26 17.02 25.01 39.56
CA SER A 26 16.27 26.21 39.17
C SER A 26 14.82 25.88 38.78
N ALA A 27 13.90 26.78 39.13
CA ALA A 27 12.51 26.72 38.67
C ALA A 27 12.43 26.94 37.15
N ASP A 28 13.32 27.77 36.59
CA ASP A 28 13.32 28.12 35.16
C ASP A 28 13.63 26.92 34.25
N THR A 29 14.28 25.88 34.79
CA THR A 29 14.67 24.66 34.06
C THR A 29 13.73 23.49 34.32
N ALA A 30 12.61 23.71 35.04
CA ALA A 30 11.67 22.65 35.40
C ALA A 30 11.08 21.95 34.15
N LEU A 31 10.52 22.72 33.22
CA LEU A 31 9.95 22.18 31.97
C LEU A 31 10.99 21.48 31.11
N LEU A 32 12.21 22.04 31.05
CA LEU A 32 13.32 21.44 30.33
C LEU A 32 13.66 20.05 30.90
N ARG A 33 13.73 19.90 32.24
CA ARG A 33 14.00 18.62 32.92
C ARG A 33 12.83 17.64 32.85
N GLU A 34 11.61 18.14 32.85
CA GLU A 34 10.41 17.33 32.74
C GLU A 34 10.39 16.57 31.41
N HIS A 35 10.62 17.26 30.30
CA HIS A 35 10.54 16.67 28.97
C HIS A 35 11.83 16.01 28.48
N TRP A 36 13.01 16.48 28.92
CA TRP A 36 14.30 16.08 28.33
C TRP A 36 15.32 15.51 29.32
N GLY A 37 14.95 15.44 30.62
CA GLY A 37 15.87 15.09 31.72
C GLY A 37 16.37 13.64 31.72
N SER A 38 15.77 12.76 30.91
CA SER A 38 16.26 11.41 30.66
C SER A 38 16.03 11.01 29.21
N LEU A 39 16.78 10.04 28.72
CA LEU A 39 16.61 9.52 27.36
C LEU A 39 15.18 9.02 27.12
N SER A 40 14.58 8.34 28.10
CA SER A 40 13.20 7.86 28.02
C SER A 40 12.19 9.01 27.91
N ARG A 41 12.37 10.08 28.69
CA ARG A 41 11.51 11.28 28.63
C ARG A 41 11.67 12.02 27.31
N SER A 42 12.89 12.21 26.83
CA SER A 42 13.14 12.83 25.52
C SER A 42 12.49 12.02 24.40
N THR A 43 12.66 10.70 24.43
CA THR A 43 12.06 9.80 23.43
C THR A 43 10.53 9.87 23.46
N LEU A 44 9.93 9.89 24.66
CA LEU A 44 8.49 10.01 24.84
C LEU A 44 7.98 11.38 24.36
N SER A 45 8.67 12.47 24.69
CA SER A 45 8.33 13.84 24.24
C SER A 45 8.35 13.95 22.71
N LEU A 46 9.38 13.40 22.07
CA LEU A 46 9.47 13.33 20.60
C LEU A 46 8.32 12.51 20.00
N PHE A 47 7.96 11.39 20.63
CA PHE A 47 6.83 10.56 20.21
C PHE A 47 5.49 11.28 20.37
N MET A 48 5.25 11.94 21.50
CA MET A 48 4.03 12.71 21.74
C MET A 48 3.90 13.88 20.76
N ALA A 49 5.01 14.56 20.45
CA ALA A 49 5.02 15.68 19.51
C ALA A 49 4.60 15.28 18.09
N ILE A 50 4.94 14.07 17.63
CA ILE A 50 4.57 13.62 16.28
C ILE A 50 3.21 12.91 16.23
N THR A 51 2.83 12.20 17.29
CA THR A 51 1.57 11.46 17.33
C THR A 51 0.37 12.29 17.76
N GLY A 52 0.60 13.54 18.18
CA GLY A 52 -0.45 14.41 18.71
C GLY A 52 -0.85 14.05 20.14
N GLY A 53 0.05 13.45 20.91
CA GLY A 53 -0.17 13.19 22.34
C GLY A 53 -0.23 14.46 23.19
N ASP A 54 0.48 15.52 22.75
CA ASP A 54 0.39 16.87 23.28
C ASP A 54 0.78 17.87 22.17
N ASP A 55 0.54 19.16 22.37
CA ASP A 55 0.91 20.21 21.42
C ASP A 55 2.44 20.28 21.28
N TRP A 56 2.93 20.16 20.03
CA TRP A 56 4.35 20.25 19.72
C TRP A 56 4.99 21.56 20.24
N HIS A 57 4.19 22.62 20.36
CA HIS A 57 4.63 23.91 20.91
C HIS A 57 5.03 23.82 22.38
N VAL A 58 4.45 22.91 23.18
CA VAL A 58 4.83 22.67 24.57
C VAL A 58 6.28 22.18 24.63
N PHE A 59 6.64 21.20 23.80
CA PHE A 59 8.01 20.69 23.72
C PHE A 59 8.97 21.74 23.15
N TRP A 60 8.58 22.48 22.11
CA TRP A 60 9.38 23.58 21.57
C TRP A 60 9.68 24.67 22.61
N SER A 61 8.67 25.08 23.39
CA SER A 61 8.82 26.11 24.42
C SER A 61 9.65 25.62 25.60
N SER A 62 9.55 24.35 25.98
CA SER A 62 10.38 23.73 27.03
C SER A 62 11.89 23.76 26.73
N LEU A 63 12.29 23.88 25.46
CA LEU A 63 13.68 24.02 25.02
C LEU A 63 14.24 25.44 25.22
N ALA A 64 13.51 26.37 25.85
CA ALA A 64 13.96 27.75 26.08
C ALA A 64 15.26 27.88 26.87
N GLY A 65 15.55 26.93 27.74
CA GLY A 65 16.80 26.91 28.50
C GLY A 65 18.02 26.48 27.71
N LEU A 66 17.86 26.07 26.44
CA LEU A 66 18.96 25.64 25.57
C LEU A 66 19.27 26.67 24.48
N PRO A 67 20.48 26.63 23.88
CA PRO A 67 20.79 27.40 22.70
C PRO A 67 19.74 27.24 21.60
N PHE A 68 19.40 28.33 20.91
CA PHE A 68 18.30 28.39 19.94
C PHE A 68 18.38 27.31 18.83
N TRP A 69 19.58 26.84 18.49
CA TRP A 69 19.76 25.79 17.49
C TRP A 69 19.06 24.47 17.88
N TYR A 70 18.89 24.16 19.17
CA TYR A 70 18.13 22.97 19.61
C TYR A 70 16.66 23.03 19.21
N ARG A 71 16.09 24.24 19.23
CA ARG A 71 14.72 24.44 18.75
C ARG A 71 14.65 24.18 17.25
N ILE A 72 15.58 24.74 16.47
CA ILE A 72 15.67 24.45 15.02
C ILE A 72 15.84 22.95 14.75
N LEU A 73 16.69 22.26 15.53
CA LEU A 73 16.85 20.81 15.44
C LEU A 73 15.53 20.06 15.74
N PHE A 74 14.73 20.53 16.69
CA PHE A 74 13.43 19.96 17.00
C PHE A 74 12.44 20.09 15.83
N LEU A 75 12.38 21.26 15.18
CA LEU A 75 11.54 21.42 13.97
C LEU A 75 12.04 20.57 12.81
N PHE A 76 13.35 20.44 12.65
CA PHE A 76 13.93 19.53 11.66
C PHE A 76 13.53 18.08 11.94
N TYR A 77 13.63 17.63 13.19
CA TYR A 77 13.16 16.30 13.61
C TYR A 77 11.69 16.09 13.28
N LEU A 78 10.83 17.05 13.63
CA LEU A 78 9.38 16.96 13.45
C LEU A 78 9.05 16.86 11.95
N SER A 79 9.60 17.77 11.15
CA SER A 79 9.40 17.79 9.70
C SER A 79 9.91 16.49 9.05
N PHE A 80 11.15 16.10 9.35
CA PHE A 80 11.76 14.87 8.82
C PHE A 80 10.92 13.64 9.16
N SER A 81 10.47 13.52 10.40
CA SER A 81 9.72 12.35 10.85
C SER A 81 8.31 12.30 10.24
N ILE A 82 7.66 13.45 10.06
CA ILE A 82 6.37 13.56 9.36
C ILE A 82 6.53 13.14 7.89
N PHE A 83 7.52 13.68 7.17
CA PHE A 83 7.78 13.30 5.78
C PHE A 83 8.17 11.83 5.65
N ALA A 84 8.99 11.30 6.56
CA ALA A 84 9.37 9.90 6.57
C ALA A 84 8.14 8.99 6.75
N LEU A 85 7.24 9.33 7.68
CA LEU A 85 6.00 8.58 7.88
C LEU A 85 5.11 8.64 6.64
N PHE A 86 4.89 9.82 6.06
CA PHE A 86 4.11 9.96 4.84
C PHE A 86 4.71 9.15 3.69
N ASN A 87 6.02 9.20 3.48
CA ASN A 87 6.68 8.44 2.44
C ASN A 87 6.49 6.92 2.63
N ILE A 88 6.56 6.42 3.87
CA ILE A 88 6.32 5.00 4.16
C ILE A 88 4.86 4.63 3.84
N VAL A 89 3.90 5.43 4.29
CA VAL A 89 2.47 5.19 4.04
C VAL A 89 2.17 5.26 2.54
N THR A 90 2.68 6.25 1.83
CA THR A 90 2.53 6.38 0.38
C THR A 90 3.15 5.20 -0.35
N ALA A 91 4.35 4.74 0.05
CA ALA A 91 4.99 3.57 -0.57
C ALA A 91 4.13 2.31 -0.41
N VAL A 92 3.60 2.06 0.78
CA VAL A 92 2.69 0.92 1.03
C VAL A 92 1.40 1.05 0.20
N PHE A 93 0.84 2.25 0.09
CA PHE A 93 -0.37 2.48 -0.70
C PHE A 93 -0.12 2.25 -2.20
N VAL A 94 1.00 2.74 -2.72
CA VAL A 94 1.39 2.54 -4.13
C VAL A 94 1.60 1.06 -4.42
N ASP A 95 2.25 0.32 -3.52
CA ASP A 95 2.45 -1.13 -3.66
C ASP A 95 1.11 -1.88 -3.65
N ALA A 96 0.20 -1.54 -2.74
CA ALA A 96 -1.14 -2.14 -2.70
C ALA A 96 -1.94 -1.89 -3.99
N VAL A 97 -1.88 -0.66 -4.52
CA VAL A 97 -2.54 -0.29 -5.79
C VAL A 97 -1.92 -1.07 -6.96
N MET A 98 -0.59 -1.21 -7.01
CA MET A 98 0.09 -1.95 -8.06
C MET A 98 -0.26 -3.44 -8.04
N GLN A 99 -0.29 -4.05 -6.85
CA GLN A 99 -0.66 -5.47 -6.69
C GLN A 99 -2.12 -5.72 -7.09
N SER A 100 -3.05 -4.83 -6.74
CA SER A 100 -4.44 -4.90 -7.19
C SER A 100 -4.54 -4.88 -8.72
N HIS A 101 -3.84 -3.95 -9.39
CA HIS A 101 -3.85 -3.87 -10.85
C HIS A 101 -3.29 -5.12 -11.53
N LEU A 102 -2.24 -5.72 -10.97
CA LEU A 102 -1.68 -6.98 -11.49
C LEU A 102 -2.68 -8.13 -11.33
N GLN A 103 -3.30 -8.24 -10.16
CA GLN A 103 -4.30 -9.26 -9.88
C GLN A 103 -5.52 -9.13 -10.81
N ASP A 104 -6.03 -7.92 -11.01
CA ASP A 104 -7.15 -7.66 -11.92
C ASP A 104 -6.82 -8.08 -13.36
N ARG A 105 -5.58 -7.82 -13.81
CA ARG A 105 -5.13 -8.21 -15.15
C ARG A 105 -5.03 -9.73 -15.30
N ASP A 106 -4.48 -10.42 -14.30
CA ASP A 106 -4.35 -11.88 -14.33
C ASP A 106 -5.71 -12.58 -14.28
N ILE A 107 -6.67 -12.04 -13.50
CA ILE A 107 -8.06 -12.49 -13.50
C ILE A 107 -8.67 -12.31 -14.89
N THR A 108 -8.53 -11.13 -15.49
CA THR A 108 -9.07 -10.85 -16.83
C THR A 108 -8.51 -11.82 -17.88
N VAL A 109 -7.20 -12.09 -17.86
CA VAL A 109 -6.56 -13.03 -18.78
C VAL A 109 -7.06 -14.46 -18.54
N HIS A 110 -7.24 -14.86 -17.29
CA HIS A 110 -7.74 -16.18 -16.95
C HIS A 110 -9.19 -16.38 -17.42
N GLU A 111 -10.05 -15.39 -17.22
CA GLU A 111 -11.43 -15.40 -17.69
C GLU A 111 -11.51 -15.52 -19.22
N GLU A 112 -10.71 -14.77 -19.96
CA GLU A 112 -10.63 -14.87 -21.43
C GLU A 112 -10.16 -16.26 -21.90
N LEU A 113 -9.17 -16.85 -21.24
CA LEU A 113 -8.69 -18.20 -21.56
C LEU A 113 -9.74 -19.28 -21.27
N GLU A 114 -10.46 -19.17 -20.15
CA GLU A 114 -11.56 -20.09 -19.80
C GLU A 114 -12.75 -19.93 -20.75
N ASN A 115 -13.12 -18.70 -21.11
CA ASN A 115 -14.15 -18.43 -22.11
C ASN A 115 -13.78 -19.05 -23.47
N LYS A 116 -12.52 -18.90 -23.91
CA LYS A 116 -12.03 -19.51 -25.16
C LYS A 116 -12.06 -21.04 -25.10
N LYS A 117 -11.67 -21.65 -23.97
CA LYS A 117 -11.74 -23.12 -23.79
C LYS A 117 -13.19 -23.60 -23.82
N ALA A 118 -14.10 -22.90 -23.13
CA ALA A 118 -15.52 -23.22 -23.13
C ALA A 118 -16.10 -23.14 -24.55
N TYR A 119 -15.77 -22.07 -25.29
CA TYR A 119 -16.15 -21.91 -26.68
C TYR A 119 -15.66 -23.07 -27.57
N LEU A 120 -14.37 -23.41 -27.50
CA LEU A 120 -13.81 -24.53 -28.28
C LEU A 120 -14.43 -25.88 -27.90
N LYS A 121 -14.77 -26.08 -26.62
CA LYS A 121 -15.43 -27.30 -26.13
C LYS A 121 -16.84 -27.42 -26.71
N SER A 122 -17.62 -26.35 -26.69
CA SER A 122 -18.96 -26.33 -27.29
C SER A 122 -18.90 -26.53 -28.80
N MET A 123 -17.96 -25.86 -29.48
CA MET A 123 -17.76 -26.02 -30.93
C MET A 123 -17.39 -27.45 -31.30
N ARG A 124 -16.51 -28.09 -30.52
CA ARG A 124 -16.14 -29.49 -30.71
C ARG A 124 -17.32 -30.43 -30.49
N ALA A 125 -18.12 -30.21 -29.44
CA ALA A 125 -19.30 -31.01 -29.18
C ALA A 125 -20.33 -30.96 -30.31
N LEU A 126 -20.52 -29.78 -30.93
CA LEU A 126 -21.36 -29.65 -32.12
C LEU A 126 -20.81 -30.40 -33.32
N PHE A 127 -19.51 -30.25 -33.59
CA PHE A 127 -18.90 -30.95 -34.73
C PHE A 127 -18.92 -32.47 -34.54
N ASP A 128 -18.70 -32.95 -33.31
CA ASP A 128 -18.85 -34.38 -32.97
C ASP A 128 -20.33 -34.86 -33.10
N GLU A 129 -21.33 -33.98 -32.96
CA GLU A 129 -22.75 -34.30 -33.19
C GLU A 129 -23.15 -34.27 -34.68
N MET A 130 -22.40 -33.55 -35.51
CA MET A 130 -22.59 -33.49 -36.96
C MET A 130 -21.88 -34.63 -37.70
N ASP A 131 -20.78 -35.14 -37.15
CA ASP A 131 -20.00 -36.26 -37.68
C ASP A 131 -20.68 -37.61 -37.38
N ASP A 132 -21.69 -37.96 -38.19
CA ASP A 132 -22.49 -39.17 -38.03
C ASP A 132 -21.69 -40.46 -38.31
N ASP A 133 -20.64 -40.39 -39.14
CA ASP A 133 -19.77 -41.52 -39.47
C ASP A 133 -18.51 -41.64 -38.58
N ASN A 134 -18.29 -40.66 -37.70
CA ASN A 134 -17.23 -40.59 -36.70
C ASN A 134 -15.82 -40.67 -37.33
N THR A 135 -15.69 -40.13 -38.54
CA THR A 135 -14.41 -40.10 -39.28
C THR A 135 -13.45 -39.03 -38.75
N GLY A 136 -13.93 -38.12 -37.91
CA GLY A 136 -13.22 -36.94 -37.44
C GLY A 136 -13.23 -35.80 -38.45
N SER A 137 -14.06 -35.90 -39.50
CA SER A 137 -14.20 -34.90 -40.56
C SER A 137 -15.65 -34.80 -41.02
N ILE A 138 -16.16 -33.58 -41.17
CA ILE A 138 -17.54 -33.36 -41.62
C ILE A 138 -17.54 -33.26 -43.15
N THR A 139 -18.27 -34.16 -43.80
CA THR A 139 -18.50 -34.10 -45.25
C THR A 139 -19.56 -33.06 -45.59
N LEU A 140 -19.54 -32.55 -46.84
CA LEU A 140 -20.54 -31.56 -47.30
C LEU A 140 -21.98 -32.06 -47.12
N GLN A 141 -22.20 -33.36 -47.30
CA GLN A 141 -23.52 -33.98 -47.17
C GLN A 141 -24.00 -34.06 -45.72
N GLU A 142 -23.12 -34.37 -44.77
CA GLU A 142 -23.44 -34.34 -43.33
C GLU A 142 -23.70 -32.90 -42.86
N PHE A 143 -22.93 -31.95 -43.39
CA PHE A 143 -23.12 -30.54 -43.10
C PHE A 143 -24.49 -30.03 -43.58
N GLU A 144 -24.86 -30.30 -44.85
CA GLU A 144 -26.17 -29.93 -45.40
C GLU A 144 -27.33 -30.64 -44.67
N ALA A 145 -27.15 -31.92 -44.29
CA ALA A 145 -28.18 -32.67 -43.57
C ALA A 145 -28.48 -32.12 -42.17
N LYS A 146 -27.47 -31.54 -41.50
CA LYS A 146 -27.60 -30.96 -40.15
C LYS A 146 -27.93 -29.47 -40.16
N LEU A 147 -27.77 -28.80 -41.30
CA LEU A 147 -28.21 -27.41 -41.50
C LEU A 147 -29.73 -27.24 -41.52
N ASP A 148 -30.51 -28.30 -41.70
CA ASP A 148 -31.97 -28.26 -41.55
C ASP A 148 -32.44 -28.32 -40.08
N ASP A 149 -31.56 -28.57 -39.10
CA ASP A 149 -31.91 -28.56 -37.68
C ASP A 149 -31.80 -27.13 -37.12
N GLU A 150 -32.95 -26.54 -36.76
CA GLU A 150 -33.06 -25.21 -36.14
C GLU A 150 -32.14 -25.05 -34.91
N ARG A 151 -31.83 -26.13 -34.19
CA ARG A 151 -30.92 -26.08 -33.03
C ARG A 151 -29.47 -25.87 -33.43
N VAL A 152 -29.06 -26.44 -34.56
CA VAL A 152 -27.69 -26.31 -35.09
C VAL A 152 -27.49 -24.90 -35.65
N ILE A 153 -28.47 -24.38 -36.41
CA ILE A 153 -28.47 -22.98 -36.89
C ILE A 153 -28.39 -21.99 -35.71
N ALA A 154 -29.24 -22.15 -34.69
CA ALA A 154 -29.24 -21.28 -33.52
C ALA A 154 -27.89 -21.30 -32.77
N TYR A 155 -27.19 -22.44 -32.79
CA TYR A 155 -25.86 -22.57 -32.21
C TYR A 155 -24.76 -21.90 -33.03
N PHE A 156 -24.81 -22.01 -34.37
CA PHE A 156 -23.88 -21.30 -35.25
C PHE A 156 -24.05 -19.78 -35.14
N ASP A 157 -25.29 -19.29 -35.08
CA ASP A 157 -25.61 -17.87 -34.83
C ASP A 157 -25.10 -17.41 -33.45
N ALA A 158 -25.31 -18.22 -32.40
CA ALA A 158 -24.79 -17.94 -31.06
C ALA A 158 -23.25 -17.89 -31.02
N MET A 159 -22.58 -18.63 -31.91
CA MET A 159 -21.13 -18.60 -32.11
C MET A 159 -20.66 -17.51 -33.07
N LYS A 160 -21.56 -16.67 -33.60
CA LYS A 160 -21.30 -15.62 -34.60
C LYS A 160 -20.69 -16.15 -35.90
N LEU A 161 -20.99 -17.39 -36.25
CA LEU A 161 -20.65 -17.97 -37.54
C LEU A 161 -21.86 -17.78 -38.45
N ASP A 162 -21.72 -16.90 -39.44
CA ASP A 162 -22.78 -16.66 -40.41
C ASP A 162 -22.85 -17.86 -41.37
N VAL A 163 -24.05 -18.44 -41.50
CA VAL A 163 -24.31 -19.63 -42.32
C VAL A 163 -25.25 -19.31 -43.49
N SER A 164 -25.45 -18.02 -43.78
CA SER A 164 -26.29 -17.48 -44.87
C SER A 164 -25.58 -17.36 -46.21
#